data_AF-A5UC84-F1
#
_entry.id   AF-A5UC84-F1
#
_cell.length_a   1.000
_cell.length_b   1.000
_cell.length_c   1.000
_cell.angle_alpha   90.00
_cell.angle_beta   90.00
_cell.angle_gamma   90.00
#
_symmetry.space_group_name_H-M   'P 1'
#
loop_
_entity.id
_entity.type
_entity.pdbx_description
1 polymer ?
#
loop_
_entity_poly.entity_id
_entity_poly.type
_entity_poly.pdbx_seq_one_letter_code
_entity_poly.pdbx_strand_id
1 'polypeptide(L)'
;MSLSTEKKAAIVAEFGRDAKDTGSSEVQIALLTAQINHLQAHFAEHKKDHHGRRGLLRMVSRRRKLLDYLKRTDLALYQSTIARLGLRRLIFYYDSKKSSPRILRAFLWGCTR
;
A
#
# COMPACT_ATOMS: atom_id res chain seq x y z
N MET A 1 -6.48 -16.18 5.86
CA MET A 1 -6.58 -15.28 7.02
C MET A 1 -7.33 -14.00 6.63
N SER A 2 -8.47 -13.76 7.28
CA SER A 2 -9.34 -12.60 7.03
C SER A 2 -9.29 -11.67 8.24
N LEU A 3 -9.26 -10.35 8.01
CA LEU A 3 -9.63 -9.38 9.04
C LEU A 3 -11.03 -9.71 9.57
N SER A 4 -11.29 -9.44 10.85
CA SER A 4 -12.64 -9.51 11.41
C SER A 4 -13.58 -8.59 10.65
N THR A 5 -14.84 -8.99 10.53
CA THR A 5 -15.89 -8.23 9.83
C THR A 5 -16.03 -6.83 10.43
N GLU A 6 -15.94 -6.72 11.75
CA GLU A 6 -15.98 -5.47 12.51
C GLU A 6 -14.85 -4.51 12.11
N LYS A 7 -13.60 -4.98 12.06
CA LYS A 7 -12.46 -4.16 11.67
C LYS A 7 -12.58 -3.67 10.23
N LYS A 8 -13.12 -4.50 9.33
CA LYS A 8 -13.39 -4.09 7.95
C LYS A 8 -14.48 -3.01 7.89
N ALA A 9 -15.57 -3.19 8.62
CA ALA A 9 -16.67 -2.23 8.67
C ALA A 9 -16.22 -0.85 9.21
N ALA A 10 -15.41 -0.84 10.28
CA ALA A 10 -14.84 0.39 10.83
C ALA A 10 -13.98 1.14 9.80
N ILE A 11 -13.13 0.43 9.05
CA ILE A 11 -12.29 1.04 8.00
C ILE A 11 -13.15 1.58 6.86
N VAL A 12 -14.19 0.87 6.45
CA VAL A 12 -15.09 1.34 5.38
C VAL A 12 -15.85 2.59 5.83
N ALA A 13 -16.32 2.64 7.07
CA ALA A 13 -16.96 3.84 7.62
C ALA A 13 -15.98 5.03 7.74
N GLU A 14 -14.70 4.76 7.98
CA GLU A 14 -13.68 5.79 8.19
C GLU A 14 -13.17 6.41 6.87
N PHE A 15 -13.01 5.59 5.82
CA PHE A 15 -12.43 5.99 4.53
C PHE A 15 -13.44 6.06 3.39
N GLY A 16 -14.63 5.49 3.56
CA GLY A 16 -15.69 5.53 2.56
C GLY A 16 -16.38 6.89 2.56
N ARG A 17 -16.78 7.34 1.38
CA ARG A 17 -17.69 8.51 1.27
C ARG A 17 -19.06 8.17 1.82
N ASP A 18 -19.46 6.92 1.64
CA ASP A 18 -20.68 6.31 2.16
C ASP A 18 -20.36 5.03 2.94
N ALA A 19 -21.24 4.65 3.87
CA ALA A 19 -21.10 3.44 4.69
C ALA A 19 -21.01 2.12 3.88
N LYS A 20 -21.35 2.15 2.59
CA LYS A 20 -21.31 1.01 1.67
C LYS A 20 -20.33 1.21 0.51
N ASP A 21 -19.52 2.26 0.52
CA ASP A 21 -18.53 2.47 -0.54
C ASP A 21 -17.34 1.52 -0.36
N THR A 22 -17.44 0.34 -0.95
CA THR A 22 -16.33 -0.62 -1.04
C THR A 22 -15.51 -0.46 -2.31
N GLY A 23 -15.95 0.42 -3.22
CA GLY A 23 -15.36 0.60 -4.55
C GLY A 23 -14.19 1.56 -4.55
N SER A 24 -14.24 2.60 -3.71
CA SER A 24 -13.21 3.64 -3.63
C SER A 24 -11.80 3.09 -3.43
N SER A 25 -10.86 3.63 -4.20
CA SER A 25 -9.44 3.27 -4.12
C SER A 25 -8.85 3.51 -2.72
N GLU A 26 -9.33 4.54 -2.01
CA GLU A 26 -8.93 4.86 -0.63
C GLU A 26 -9.32 3.75 0.36
N VAL A 27 -10.57 3.31 0.31
CA VAL A 27 -11.10 2.21 1.13
C VAL A 27 -10.33 0.92 0.85
N GLN A 28 -10.08 0.60 -0.41
CA GLN A 28 -9.28 -0.57 -0.78
C GLN A 28 -7.84 -0.51 -0.23
N ILE A 29 -7.20 0.67 -0.29
CA ILE A 29 -5.85 0.88 0.26
C ILE A 29 -5.84 0.74 1.78
N ALA A 30 -6.85 1.28 2.47
CA ALA A 30 -6.98 1.18 3.91
C ALA A 30 -7.20 -0.28 4.36
N LEU A 31 -8.08 -1.02 3.69
CA LEU A 31 -8.31 -2.45 3.95
C LEU A 31 -7.05 -3.29 3.73
N LEU A 32 -6.33 -3.06 2.62
CA LEU A 32 -5.06 -3.73 2.35
C LEU A 32 -4.01 -3.38 3.41
N THR A 33 -3.97 -2.14 3.88
CA THR A 33 -3.02 -1.69 4.90
C THR A 33 -3.29 -2.38 6.23
N ALA A 34 -4.54 -2.45 6.67
CA ALA A 34 -4.92 -3.17 7.88
C ALA A 34 -4.57 -4.67 7.77
N GLN A 35 -4.79 -5.29 6.61
CA GLN A 35 -4.46 -6.68 6.38
C GLN A 35 -2.95 -6.93 6.39
N ILE A 36 -2.16 -6.05 5.77
CA ILE A 36 -0.70 -6.10 5.78
C ILE A 36 -0.17 -5.99 7.20
N ASN A 37 -0.65 -5.03 7.99
CA ASN A 37 -0.20 -4.83 9.37
C ASN A 37 -0.48 -6.06 10.24
N HIS A 38 -1.68 -6.64 10.11
CA HIS A 38 -2.04 -7.87 10.83
C HIS A 38 -1.14 -9.06 10.45
N LEU A 39 -0.85 -9.23 9.16
CA LEU A 39 0.01 -10.31 8.68
C LEU A 39 1.49 -10.09 9.02
N GLN A 40 1.96 -8.85 9.07
CA GLN A 40 3.33 -8.54 9.47
C GLN A 40 3.63 -9.00 10.89
N ALA A 41 2.69 -8.80 11.82
CA ALA A 41 2.82 -9.30 13.20
C ALA A 41 2.96 -10.83 13.22
N HIS A 42 2.08 -11.54 12.52
CA HIS A 42 2.13 -13.01 12.42
C HIS A 42 3.46 -13.52 11.81
N PHE A 43 3.96 -12.90 10.74
CA PHE A 43 5.22 -13.34 10.13
C PHE A 43 6.46 -12.99 10.95
N ALA A 44 6.37 -12.05 11.89
CA ALA A 44 7.47 -11.77 12.81
C ALA A 44 7.70 -12.96 13.76
N GLU A 45 6.62 -13.59 14.22
CA GLU A 45 6.63 -14.81 15.02
C GLU A 45 6.97 -16.04 14.15
N HIS A 46 6.34 -16.16 12.98
CA HIS A 46 6.50 -17.30 12.08
C HIS A 46 7.48 -17.03 10.92
N LYS A 47 8.77 -16.87 11.26
CA LYS A 47 9.83 -16.51 10.29
C LYS A 47 10.04 -17.49 9.13
N LYS A 48 9.70 -18.77 9.31
CA LYS A 48 9.90 -19.86 8.32
C LYS A 48 8.80 -19.92 7.25
N ASP A 49 7.71 -19.17 7.37
CA ASP A 49 6.64 -19.18 6.37
C ASP A 49 6.97 -18.30 5.15
N HIS A 50 7.67 -18.91 4.18
CA HIS A 50 8.02 -18.26 2.92
C HIS A 50 6.83 -18.13 1.96
N HIS A 51 5.86 -19.05 2.00
CA HIS A 51 4.71 -19.04 1.09
C HIS A 51 3.74 -17.92 1.47
N GLY A 52 3.45 -17.75 2.75
CA GLY A 52 2.64 -16.65 3.28
C GLY A 52 3.30 -15.30 3.01
N ARG A 53 4.63 -15.18 3.16
CA ARG A 53 5.36 -13.95 2.85
C ARG A 53 5.24 -13.54 1.37
N ARG A 54 5.21 -14.50 0.44
CA ARG A 54 4.94 -14.20 -0.99
C ARG A 54 3.54 -13.59 -1.16
N GLY A 55 2.54 -14.12 -0.46
CA GLY A 55 1.19 -13.56 -0.42
C GLY A 55 1.18 -12.12 0.10
N LEU A 56 1.90 -11.86 1.21
CA LEU A 56 2.08 -10.51 1.76
C LEU A 56 2.68 -9.54 0.73
N LEU A 57 3.75 -9.95 0.05
CA LEU A 57 4.39 -9.12 -0.98
C LEU A 57 3.44 -8.81 -2.15
N ARG A 58 2.57 -9.75 -2.54
CA ARG A 58 1.53 -9.48 -3.55
C ARG A 58 0.52 -8.44 -3.06
N MET A 59 0.09 -8.48 -1.79
CA MET A 59 -0.81 -7.47 -1.21
C MET A 59 -0.15 -6.08 -1.16
N VAL A 60 1.12 -6.01 -0.75
CA VAL A 60 1.90 -4.76 -0.77
C VAL A 60 2.00 -4.22 -2.21
N SER A 61 2.20 -5.10 -3.19
CA SER A 61 2.26 -4.72 -4.61
C SER A 61 0.92 -4.21 -5.13
N ARG A 62 -0.20 -4.82 -4.73
CA ARG A 62 -1.56 -4.36 -5.08
C ARG A 62 -1.83 -2.98 -4.48
N ARG A 63 -1.51 -2.77 -3.21
CA ARG A 63 -1.63 -1.47 -2.54
C ARG A 63 -0.83 -0.39 -3.27
N ARG A 64 0.40 -0.71 -3.71
CA ARG A 64 1.22 0.21 -4.51
C ARG A 64 0.55 0.60 -5.82
N LYS A 65 0.02 -0.36 -6.58
CA LYS A 65 -0.68 -0.06 -7.85
C LYS A 65 -1.88 0.87 -7.65
N LEU A 66 -2.63 0.69 -6.55
CA LEU A 66 -3.75 1.58 -6.20
C LEU A 66 -3.28 3.00 -5.83
N LEU A 67 -2.17 3.12 -5.11
CA LEU A 67 -1.54 4.41 -4.80
C LEU A 67 -1.02 5.10 -6.07
N ASP A 68 -0.44 4.36 -7.01
CA ASP A 68 0.01 4.89 -8.31
C ASP A 68 -1.18 5.37 -9.16
N TYR A 69 -2.33 4.68 -9.09
CA TYR A 69 -3.58 5.12 -9.72
C TYR A 69 -4.10 6.41 -9.08
N LEU A 70 -4.24 6.46 -7.74
CA LEU A 70 -4.67 7.66 -7.03
C LEU A 70 -3.78 8.86 -7.37
N LYS A 71 -2.45 8.68 -7.39
CA LYS A 71 -1.52 9.76 -7.76
C LYS A 71 -1.77 10.33 -9.16
N ARG A 72 -2.24 9.52 -10.11
CA ARG A 72 -2.55 9.96 -11.49
C ARG A 72 -3.92 10.64 -11.60
N THR A 73 -4.89 10.15 -10.83
CA THR A 73 -6.28 10.63 -10.88
C THR A 73 -6.50 11.85 -9.99
N ASP A 74 -6.07 11.78 -8.72
CA ASP A 74 -6.28 12.83 -7.72
C ASP A 74 -5.09 12.91 -6.74
N LEU A 75 -4.30 13.97 -6.89
CA LEU A 75 -3.14 14.21 -6.05
C LEU A 75 -3.50 14.62 -4.61
N ALA A 76 -4.65 15.25 -4.38
CA ALA A 76 -5.08 15.67 -3.05
C ALA A 76 -5.52 14.45 -2.23
N LEU A 77 -6.34 13.58 -2.82
CA LEU A 77 -6.76 12.31 -2.19
C LEU A 77 -5.58 11.37 -1.95
N TYR A 78 -4.60 11.35 -2.86
CA TYR A 78 -3.36 10.62 -2.64
C TYR A 78 -2.59 11.12 -1.41
N GLN A 79 -2.44 12.44 -1.25
CA GLN A 79 -1.74 13.04 -0.12
C GLN A 79 -2.48 12.80 1.20
N SER A 80 -3.80 12.98 1.23
CA SER A 80 -4.61 12.74 2.43
C SER A 80 -4.56 11.26 2.86
N THR A 81 -4.67 10.33 1.91
CA THR A 81 -4.59 8.88 2.17
C THR A 81 -3.23 8.49 2.75
N ILE A 82 -2.14 9.03 2.19
CA ILE A 82 -0.79 8.76 2.69
C ILE A 82 -0.57 9.33 4.08
N ALA A 83 -1.01 10.57 4.32
CA ALA A 83 -0.89 11.21 5.62
C ALA A 83 -1.65 10.42 6.70
N ARG A 84 -2.87 10.01 6.39
CA ARG A 84 -3.73 9.25 7.30
C ARG A 84 -3.19 7.85 7.62
N LEU A 85 -2.63 7.16 6.63
CA LEU A 85 -2.07 5.82 6.81
C LEU A 85 -0.59 5.80 7.22
N GLY A 86 0.08 6.96 7.31
CA GLY A 86 1.50 7.06 7.65
C GLY A 86 2.45 6.35 6.67
N LEU A 87 2.03 6.16 5.42
CA LEU A 87 2.80 5.37 4.45
C LEU A 87 3.97 6.17 3.87
N ARG A 88 5.20 5.66 3.95
CA ARG A 88 6.34 6.29 3.29
C ARG A 88 6.20 6.22 1.76
N ARG A 89 6.39 7.35 1.10
CA ARG A 89 6.34 7.47 -0.36
C ARG A 89 7.40 6.58 -1.00
N LEU A 90 6.98 5.51 -1.67
CA LEU A 90 7.86 4.72 -2.53
C LEU A 90 7.69 5.20 -3.98
N ILE A 91 8.45 6.20 -4.41
CA ILE A 91 8.46 6.61 -5.82
C ILE A 91 9.21 5.56 -6.62
N PHE A 92 8.56 4.97 -7.62
CA PHE A 92 9.26 4.33 -8.73
C PHE A 92 9.17 5.24 -9.94
N TYR A 93 10.32 5.66 -10.45
CA TYR A 93 10.41 6.21 -11.79
C TYR A 93 10.36 5.06 -12.78
N TYR A 94 9.51 5.17 -13.79
CA TYR A 94 9.53 4.28 -14.94
C TYR A 94 10.68 4.75 -15.85
N ASP A 95 11.77 3.99 -15.89
CA ASP A 95 12.83 4.21 -16.89
C ASP A 95 12.27 3.80 -18.26
N SER A 96 12.08 4.77 -19.16
CA SER A 96 11.52 4.53 -20.52
C SER A 96 12.39 3.58 -21.35
N LYS A 97 13.64 3.34 -20.96
CA LYS A 97 14.56 2.41 -21.63
C LYS A 97 14.49 0.98 -21.09
N LYS A 98 13.73 0.69 -20.02
CA LYS A 98 13.69 -0.65 -19.40
C LYS A 98 12.28 -1.09 -18.98
N SER A 99 11.82 -2.21 -19.54
CA SER A 99 10.50 -2.84 -19.31
C SER A 99 10.22 -3.30 -17.86
N SER A 100 11.21 -3.23 -16.95
CA SER A 100 11.04 -3.65 -15.56
C SER A 100 11.23 -2.49 -14.58
N PRO A 101 10.20 -2.13 -13.78
CA PRO A 101 10.32 -1.09 -12.76
C PRO A 101 11.30 -1.52 -11.66
N ARG A 102 12.39 -0.75 -11.44
CA ARG A 102 13.33 -0.92 -10.31
C ARG A 102 13.05 0.10 -9.20
N ILE A 103 13.17 -0.31 -7.92
CA ILE A 103 13.13 0.63 -6.79
C ILE A 103 14.31 1.56 -7.04
N LEU A 104 14.08 2.79 -7.52
CA LEU A 104 15.13 3.79 -7.46
C LEU A 104 15.34 4.04 -5.97
N ARG A 105 16.37 3.44 -5.38
CA ARG A 105 16.95 3.99 -4.16
C ARG A 105 17.45 5.37 -4.58
N ALA A 106 16.64 6.39 -4.36
CA ALA A 106 17.08 7.78 -4.40
C ALA A 106 17.99 7.99 -3.17
N PHE A 107 19.16 7.38 -3.24
CA PHE A 107 20.24 7.56 -2.29
C PHE A 107 21.52 7.29 -3.06
N LEU A 108 22.38 8.31 -3.12
CA LEU A 108 23.70 8.35 -3.77
C LEU A 108 23.71 8.87 -5.22
N TRP A 109 23.47 10.18 -5.37
CA TRP A 109 24.54 11.01 -5.91
C TRP A 109 24.37 12.48 -5.50
N GLY A 110 24.82 12.77 -4.29
CA GLY A 110 25.35 14.07 -3.90
C GLY A 110 26.88 14.00 -3.75
N CYS A 111 27.54 13.15 -4.55
CA CYS A 111 29.00 13.07 -4.63
C CYS A 111 29.46 13.65 -5.96
N THR A 112 29.67 14.97 -6.02
CA THR A 112 30.71 15.63 -6.84
C THR A 112 30.76 17.12 -6.49
N ARG A 113 31.43 17.48 -5.39
CA ARG A 113 32.75 18.13 -5.40
C ARG A 113 33.20 18.33 -3.96
#